data_AF-A0A1V4A1X9-F1
#
_entry.id   AF-A0A1V4A1X9-F1
#
_cell.length_a   1.000
_cell.length_b   1.000
_cell.length_c   1.000
_cell.angle_alpha   90.00
_cell.angle_beta   90.00
_cell.angle_gamma   90.00
#
_symmetry.space_group_name_H-M   'P 1'
#
loop_
_entity.id
_entity.type
_entity.pdbx_description
1 polymer ?
#
loop_
_entity_poly.entity_id
_entity_poly.type
_entity_poly.pdbx_seq_one_letter_code
_entity_poly.pdbx_strand_id
1 'polypeptide(L)'
;MNIRFADYPSADRTFRAYLTPALRSYPVGTWWFVRKYPHWRLRFYPAPNASPEDALRHVTEALDSSVSWSVTKEWTATPYEPEAIAFGGPVGMPLAQELFHADSVGVLGYLGVAADGSARTLDAKATSLVAMTLLMRAAGLEFGEQGDVWGRVEERRPLAEDVSPEQVSSMVEPMRRLLLSDARPLLNAGDLACVRPWIEGLEQGGEALADAAGSGNIGLGKRGILARHVLFHWNRMGFTVRQQSIWSRAAREAVLGQ
;
A
#
# COMPACT_ATOMS: atom_id res chain seq x y z
N MET A 1 -8.51 -11.42 9.91
CA MET A 1 -7.70 -12.64 9.93
C MET A 1 -6.21 -12.32 10.06
N ASN A 2 -5.47 -13.10 10.84
CA ASN A 2 -4.01 -13.14 10.83
C ASN A 2 -3.57 -14.48 10.23
N ILE A 3 -2.70 -14.44 9.23
CA ILE A 3 -2.29 -15.60 8.44
C ILE A 3 -0.79 -15.79 8.62
N ARG A 4 -0.35 -16.97 9.01
CA ARG A 4 1.07 -17.34 9.07
C ARG A 4 1.36 -18.32 7.95
N PHE A 5 2.14 -17.88 6.97
CA PHE A 5 2.56 -18.74 5.86
C PHE A 5 3.63 -19.74 6.31
N ALA A 6 3.70 -20.88 5.63
CA ALA A 6 4.73 -21.89 5.89
C ALA A 6 6.14 -21.34 5.58
N ASP A 7 6.25 -20.57 4.51
CA ASP A 7 7.44 -19.81 4.13
C ASP A 7 7.09 -18.33 3.96
N TYR A 8 7.64 -17.48 4.84
CA TYR A 8 7.33 -16.04 4.84
C TYR A 8 7.95 -15.31 3.64
N PRO A 9 9.21 -15.56 3.25
CA PRO A 9 9.81 -15.02 2.01
C PRO A 9 8.98 -15.22 0.74
N SER A 10 8.37 -16.40 0.53
CA SER A 10 7.52 -16.66 -0.65
C SER A 10 6.02 -16.44 -0.43
N ALA A 11 5.63 -15.83 0.70
CA ALA A 11 4.24 -15.64 1.07
C ALA A 11 3.43 -14.86 0.03
N ASP A 12 4.03 -13.96 -0.76
CA ASP A 12 3.32 -13.24 -1.83
C ASP A 12 2.84 -14.19 -2.93
N ARG A 13 3.69 -15.15 -3.33
CA ARG A 13 3.35 -16.15 -4.34
C ARG A 13 2.21 -17.02 -3.83
N THR A 14 2.31 -17.48 -2.59
CA THR A 14 1.26 -18.28 -1.94
C THR A 14 -0.05 -17.50 -1.81
N PHE A 15 -0.01 -16.25 -1.36
CA PHE A 15 -1.21 -15.42 -1.23
C PHE A 15 -1.89 -15.20 -2.58
N ARG A 16 -1.11 -14.94 -3.65
CA ARG A 16 -1.63 -14.80 -5.02
C ARG A 16 -2.26 -16.08 -5.54
N ALA A 17 -1.58 -17.22 -5.37
CA ALA A 17 -2.03 -18.48 -5.92
C ALA A 17 -3.29 -19.01 -5.22
N TYR A 18 -3.36 -18.92 -3.89
CA TYR A 18 -4.35 -19.66 -3.12
C TYR A 18 -5.44 -18.80 -2.47
N LEU A 19 -5.19 -17.52 -2.19
CA LEU A 19 -6.15 -16.66 -1.49
C LEU A 19 -6.76 -15.59 -2.39
N THR A 20 -5.99 -15.04 -3.32
CA THR A 20 -6.46 -13.96 -4.21
C THR A 20 -7.66 -14.36 -5.08
N PRO A 21 -7.76 -15.59 -5.63
CA PRO A 21 -8.97 -16.00 -6.36
C PRO A 21 -10.24 -15.89 -5.53
N ALA A 22 -10.20 -16.36 -4.28
CA ALA A 22 -11.33 -16.29 -3.36
C ALA A 22 -11.67 -14.85 -2.95
N LEU A 23 -10.66 -13.98 -2.81
CA LEU A 23 -10.85 -12.57 -2.48
C LEU A 23 -11.39 -11.72 -3.64
N ARG A 24 -11.25 -12.19 -4.88
CA ARG A 24 -11.77 -11.52 -6.09
C ARG A 24 -13.14 -12.04 -6.52
N SER A 25 -13.63 -13.10 -5.89
CA SER A 25 -14.93 -13.68 -6.21
C SER A 25 -15.99 -13.23 -5.20
N TYR A 26 -17.24 -13.15 -5.67
CA TYR A 26 -18.40 -13.16 -4.77
C TYR A 26 -18.28 -14.36 -3.82
N PRO A 27 -18.64 -14.26 -2.52
CA PRO A 27 -19.28 -13.13 -1.81
C PRO A 27 -18.38 -12.01 -1.27
N VAL A 28 -17.08 -11.95 -1.62
CA VAL A 28 -16.16 -10.94 -1.08
C VAL A 28 -16.28 -9.61 -1.83
N GLY A 29 -16.31 -8.50 -1.08
CA GLY A 29 -16.27 -7.13 -1.60
C GLY A 29 -14.88 -6.51 -1.42
N THR A 30 -14.82 -5.35 -0.76
CA THR A 30 -13.56 -4.65 -0.45
C THR A 30 -12.69 -5.47 0.49
N TRP A 31 -11.41 -5.64 0.17
CA TRP A 31 -10.44 -6.33 1.02
C TRP A 31 -9.06 -5.71 0.94
N TRP A 32 -8.27 -5.86 2.00
CA TRP A 32 -6.89 -5.42 2.03
C TRP A 32 -6.05 -6.29 2.94
N PHE A 33 -4.74 -6.28 2.69
CA PHE A 33 -3.78 -6.94 3.57
C PHE A 33 -2.67 -5.98 4.02
N VAL A 34 -1.93 -6.40 5.05
CA VAL A 34 -0.67 -5.78 5.47
C VAL A 34 0.27 -6.90 5.91
N ARG A 35 1.55 -6.84 5.52
CA ARG A 35 2.58 -7.77 6.01
C ARG A 35 3.16 -7.25 7.32
N LYS A 36 3.06 -8.04 8.39
CA LYS A 36 3.62 -7.75 9.72
C LYS A 36 4.15 -9.04 10.34
N TYR A 37 5.44 -9.30 10.14
CA TYR A 37 6.08 -10.54 10.57
C TYR A 37 5.69 -10.94 12.01
N PRO A 38 5.34 -12.22 12.26
CA PRO A 38 5.36 -13.35 11.31
C PRO A 38 4.06 -13.53 10.49
N HIS A 39 3.14 -12.56 10.52
CA HIS A 39 1.81 -12.71 9.95
C HIS A 39 1.55 -11.77 8.77
N TRP A 40 0.63 -12.16 7.90
CA TRP A 40 -0.11 -11.23 7.07
C TRP A 40 -1.47 -10.99 7.71
N ARG A 41 -1.87 -9.72 7.84
CA ARG A 41 -3.18 -9.35 8.37
C ARG A 41 -4.10 -9.09 7.20
N LEU A 42 -5.12 -9.92 7.04
CA LEU A 42 -6.17 -9.77 6.02
C LEU A 42 -7.44 -9.22 6.67
N ARG A 43 -8.07 -8.28 5.97
CA ARG A 43 -9.36 -7.68 6.31
C ARG A 43 -10.21 -7.65 5.04
N PHE A 44 -11.52 -7.83 5.19
CA PHE A 44 -12.46 -7.79 4.08
C PHE A 44 -13.84 -7.39 4.58
N TYR A 45 -14.65 -6.89 3.66
CA TYR A 45 -16.08 -6.70 3.78
C TYR A 45 -16.80 -7.63 2.79
N PRO A 46 -18.04 -8.07 3.11
CA PRO A 46 -18.88 -8.74 2.13
C PRO A 46 -19.19 -7.80 0.95
N ALA A 47 -19.48 -8.36 -0.21
CA ALA A 47 -20.07 -7.61 -1.32
C ALA A 47 -21.44 -7.04 -0.90
N PRO A 48 -21.94 -5.96 -1.54
CA PRO A 48 -23.18 -5.26 -1.11
C PRO A 48 -24.42 -6.13 -0.93
N ASN A 49 -24.52 -7.26 -1.64
CA ASN A 49 -25.66 -8.18 -1.58
C ASN A 49 -25.33 -9.53 -0.93
N ALA A 50 -24.15 -9.67 -0.34
CA ALA A 50 -23.72 -10.89 0.33
C ALA A 50 -23.96 -10.84 1.84
N SER A 51 -24.32 -11.97 2.43
CA SER A 51 -24.31 -12.12 3.88
C SER A 51 -22.87 -12.01 4.41
N PRO A 52 -22.63 -11.29 5.53
CA PRO A 52 -21.35 -11.32 6.23
C PRO A 52 -20.91 -12.75 6.59
N GLU A 53 -21.85 -13.64 6.89
CA GLU A 53 -21.57 -15.04 7.22
C GLU A 53 -21.08 -15.81 5.99
N ASP A 54 -21.69 -15.61 4.82
CA ASP A 54 -21.27 -16.26 3.57
C ASP A 54 -19.89 -15.79 3.14
N ALA A 55 -19.62 -14.48 3.23
CA ALA A 55 -18.30 -13.92 2.99
C ALA A 55 -17.25 -14.47 3.96
N LEU A 56 -17.60 -14.60 5.23
CA LEU A 56 -16.73 -15.21 6.23
C LEU A 56 -16.43 -16.67 5.88
N ARG A 57 -17.45 -17.48 5.64
CA ARG A 57 -17.34 -18.90 5.30
C ARG A 57 -16.46 -19.11 4.07
N HIS A 58 -16.70 -18.36 3.00
CA HIS A 58 -15.95 -18.43 1.75
C HIS A 58 -14.45 -18.13 1.95
N VAL A 59 -14.12 -17.10 2.73
CA VAL A 59 -12.71 -16.75 3.00
C VAL A 59 -12.05 -17.78 3.93
N THR A 60 -12.78 -18.30 4.93
CA THR A 60 -12.22 -19.31 5.84
C THR A 60 -12.01 -20.65 5.13
N GLU A 61 -12.89 -21.05 4.20
CA GLU A 61 -12.70 -22.25 3.38
C GLU A 61 -11.44 -22.17 2.52
N ALA A 62 -11.15 -21.00 1.93
CA ALA A 62 -9.93 -20.78 1.17
C ALA A 62 -8.66 -20.85 2.06
N LEU A 63 -8.75 -20.33 3.29
CA LEU A 63 -7.66 -20.40 4.28
C LEU A 63 -7.46 -21.83 4.82
N ASP A 64 -8.53 -22.57 5.09
CA ASP A 64 -8.47 -23.96 5.54
C ASP A 64 -7.90 -24.86 4.44
N SER A 65 -8.29 -24.60 3.18
CA SER A 65 -7.70 -25.26 2.02
C SER A 65 -6.19 -24.98 1.94
N SER A 66 -5.77 -23.72 2.12
CA SER A 66 -4.34 -23.36 2.09
C SER A 66 -3.54 -23.97 3.25
N VAL A 67 -4.17 -24.22 4.41
CA VAL A 67 -3.58 -25.03 5.50
C VAL A 67 -3.48 -26.50 5.10
N SER A 68 -4.52 -27.08 4.51
CA SER A 68 -4.53 -28.49 4.07
C SER A 68 -3.43 -28.79 3.04
N TRP A 69 -3.09 -27.81 2.20
CA TRP A 69 -2.00 -27.89 1.22
C TRP A 69 -0.63 -27.56 1.81
N SER A 70 -0.52 -27.33 3.11
CA SER A 70 0.71 -26.99 3.84
C SER A 70 1.42 -25.72 3.36
N VAL A 71 0.73 -24.83 2.62
CA VAL A 71 1.29 -23.54 2.19
C VAL A 71 1.02 -22.42 3.20
N THR A 72 -0.01 -22.60 4.03
CA THR A 72 -0.28 -21.81 5.24
C THR A 72 -0.04 -22.69 6.46
N LYS A 73 0.70 -22.19 7.46
CA LYS A 73 0.94 -22.91 8.70
C LYS A 73 -0.28 -22.87 9.62
N GLU A 74 -0.86 -21.69 9.78
CA GLU A 74 -2.02 -21.43 10.62
C GLU A 74 -2.67 -20.10 10.24
N TRP A 75 -3.95 -19.95 10.57
CA TRP A 75 -4.63 -18.65 10.53
C TRP A 75 -5.54 -18.50 11.76
N THR A 76 -5.77 -17.25 12.16
CA THR A 76 -6.67 -16.94 13.28
C THR A 76 -7.62 -15.80 12.91
N ALA A 77 -8.88 -15.92 13.34
CA ALA A 77 -9.81 -14.82 13.36
C ALA A 77 -9.39 -13.81 14.43
N THR A 78 -9.51 -12.52 14.12
CA THR A 78 -9.21 -11.45 15.08
C THR A 78 -10.17 -10.30 14.79
N PRO A 79 -10.80 -9.71 15.82
CA PRO A 79 -11.60 -8.51 15.66
C PRO A 79 -10.82 -7.42 14.93
N TYR A 80 -11.51 -6.70 14.05
CA TYR A 80 -10.93 -5.55 13.37
C TYR A 80 -11.31 -4.28 14.11
N GLU A 81 -10.31 -3.61 14.66
CA GLU A 81 -10.44 -2.27 15.23
C GLU A 81 -9.90 -1.26 14.20
N PRO A 82 -10.76 -0.44 13.58
CA PRO A 82 -10.32 0.58 12.64
C PRO A 82 -9.58 1.70 13.36
N GLU A 83 -8.46 2.16 12.77
CA GLU A 83 -7.69 3.31 13.27
C GLU A 83 -8.38 4.63 12.87
N ALA A 84 -9.67 4.80 13.18
CA ALA A 84 -10.50 5.88 12.65
C ALA A 84 -9.90 7.27 12.93
N ILE A 85 -9.34 7.50 14.12
CA ILE A 85 -8.66 8.76 14.47
C ILE A 85 -7.47 9.05 13.52
N ALA A 86 -6.68 8.02 13.18
CA ALA A 86 -5.51 8.17 12.33
C ALA A 86 -5.85 8.38 10.85
N PHE A 87 -7.07 8.04 10.45
CA PHE A 87 -7.54 8.12 9.06
C PHE A 87 -8.68 9.13 8.87
N GLY A 88 -8.80 10.14 9.73
CA GLY A 88 -9.72 11.26 9.48
C GLY A 88 -11.15 11.02 9.94
N GLY A 89 -11.37 10.12 10.90
CA GLY A 89 -12.65 9.88 11.55
C GLY A 89 -13.62 9.05 10.71
N PRO A 90 -14.92 9.12 11.01
CA PRO A 90 -15.96 8.34 10.33
C PRO A 90 -16.03 8.55 8.82
N VAL A 91 -15.60 9.72 8.32
CA VAL A 91 -15.60 10.05 6.89
C VAL A 91 -14.33 9.56 6.21
N GLY A 92 -13.17 9.81 6.81
CA GLY A 92 -11.90 9.45 6.17
C GLY A 92 -11.57 7.95 6.26
N MET A 93 -12.09 7.23 7.26
CA MET A 93 -11.82 5.79 7.42
C MET A 93 -12.34 4.94 6.24
N PRO A 94 -13.60 5.11 5.75
CA PRO A 94 -14.04 4.44 4.53
C PRO A 94 -13.17 4.76 3.31
N LEU A 95 -12.80 6.03 3.10
CA LEU A 95 -11.91 6.43 2.00
C LEU A 95 -10.54 5.73 2.09
N ALA A 96 -10.00 5.63 3.30
CA ALA A 96 -8.75 4.91 3.53
C ALA A 96 -8.89 3.41 3.25
N GLN A 97 -10.03 2.79 3.54
CA GLN A 97 -10.29 1.37 3.27
C GLN A 97 -10.39 1.08 1.77
N GLU A 98 -11.06 1.94 1.01
CA GLU A 98 -11.10 1.87 -0.45
C GLU A 98 -9.70 2.03 -1.05
N LEU A 99 -8.94 3.01 -0.57
CA LEU A 99 -7.53 3.16 -0.94
C LEU A 99 -6.69 1.91 -0.58
N PHE A 100 -6.91 1.31 0.60
CA PHE A 100 -6.19 0.08 0.97
C PHE A 100 -6.53 -1.08 0.06
N HIS A 101 -7.76 -1.15 -0.44
CA HIS A 101 -8.18 -2.17 -1.37
C HIS A 101 -7.53 -1.97 -2.74
N ALA A 102 -7.64 -0.78 -3.32
CA ALA A 102 -6.98 -0.43 -4.57
C ALA A 102 -5.47 -0.71 -4.52
N ASP A 103 -4.81 -0.30 -3.43
CA ASP A 103 -3.40 -0.57 -3.21
C ASP A 103 -3.08 -2.06 -3.04
N SER A 104 -3.92 -2.82 -2.34
CA SER A 104 -3.71 -4.27 -2.16
C SER A 104 -3.85 -5.04 -3.48
N VAL A 105 -4.86 -4.72 -4.29
CA VAL A 105 -5.06 -5.31 -5.62
C VAL A 105 -3.88 -4.97 -6.53
N GLY A 106 -3.48 -3.70 -6.54
CA GLY A 106 -2.38 -3.19 -7.35
C GLY A 106 -1.02 -3.80 -7.00
N VAL A 107 -0.67 -3.84 -5.71
CA VAL A 107 0.58 -4.45 -5.24
C VAL A 107 0.66 -5.92 -5.63
N LEU A 108 -0.41 -6.71 -5.47
CA LEU A 108 -0.38 -8.12 -5.88
C LEU A 108 -0.26 -8.29 -7.40
N GLY A 109 -0.92 -7.42 -8.17
CA GLY A 109 -0.79 -7.38 -9.63
C GLY A 109 0.65 -7.07 -10.07
N TYR A 110 1.23 -6.00 -9.53
CA TYR A 110 2.62 -5.62 -9.79
C TYR A 110 3.59 -6.76 -9.46
N LEU A 111 3.48 -7.33 -8.26
CA LEU A 111 4.38 -8.40 -7.85
C LEU A 111 4.23 -9.64 -8.74
N GLY A 112 3.03 -9.90 -9.30
CA GLY A 112 2.80 -11.02 -10.21
C GLY A 112 3.57 -10.84 -11.51
N VAL A 113 3.38 -9.69 -12.16
CA VAL A 113 4.10 -9.31 -13.38
C VAL A 113 5.62 -9.32 -13.17
N ALA A 114 6.08 -8.76 -12.05
CA ALA A 114 7.51 -8.72 -11.70
C ALA A 114 8.11 -10.12 -11.49
N ALA A 115 7.34 -11.07 -10.94
CA ALA A 115 7.78 -12.45 -10.73
C ALA A 115 7.81 -13.26 -12.03
N ASP A 116 6.88 -13.01 -12.94
CA ASP A 116 6.78 -13.73 -14.21
C ASP A 116 7.81 -13.23 -15.25
N GLY A 117 8.38 -12.04 -15.04
CA GLY A 117 9.30 -11.39 -15.99
C GLY A 117 8.63 -11.04 -17.32
N SER A 118 7.29 -11.03 -17.35
CA SER A 118 6.47 -10.94 -18.57
C SER A 118 6.34 -9.52 -19.12
N ALA A 119 6.70 -8.51 -18.33
CA ALA A 119 6.74 -7.12 -18.75
C ALA A 119 7.96 -6.40 -18.19
N ARG A 120 8.42 -5.38 -18.92
CA ARG A 120 9.42 -4.44 -18.42
C ARG A 120 8.75 -3.54 -17.39
N THR A 121 9.22 -3.63 -16.14
CA THR A 121 8.73 -2.80 -15.04
C THR A 121 9.89 -2.09 -14.35
N LEU A 122 9.61 -0.93 -13.73
CA LEU A 122 10.55 -0.35 -12.77
C LEU A 122 10.77 -1.31 -11.58
N ASP A 123 11.86 -1.10 -10.85
CA ASP A 123 12.07 -1.81 -9.58
C ASP A 123 10.98 -1.45 -8.55
N ALA A 124 10.86 -2.28 -7.51
CA ALA A 124 9.79 -2.15 -6.52
C ALA A 124 9.82 -0.81 -5.78
N LYS A 125 11.02 -0.28 -5.50
CA LYS A 125 11.20 1.00 -4.81
C LYS A 125 10.73 2.15 -5.69
N ALA A 126 11.21 2.20 -6.93
CA ALA A 126 10.83 3.24 -7.88
C ALA A 126 9.32 3.20 -8.20
N THR A 127 8.76 2.01 -8.41
CA THR A 127 7.31 1.83 -8.64
C THR A 127 6.50 2.34 -7.45
N SER A 128 6.88 1.97 -6.22
CA SER A 128 6.24 2.41 -4.98
C SER A 128 6.26 3.94 -4.83
N LEU A 129 7.43 4.56 -5.04
CA LEU A 129 7.59 6.00 -4.91
C LEU A 129 6.77 6.77 -5.95
N VAL A 130 6.72 6.29 -7.20
CA VAL A 130 5.86 6.88 -8.23
C VAL A 130 4.39 6.74 -7.84
N ALA A 131 3.96 5.55 -7.40
CA ALA A 131 2.57 5.31 -7.01
C ALA A 131 2.12 6.23 -5.86
N MET A 132 2.92 6.35 -4.81
CA MET A 132 2.62 7.21 -3.68
C MET A 132 2.70 8.70 -4.04
N THR A 133 3.62 9.10 -4.94
CA THR A 133 3.70 10.48 -5.43
C THR A 133 2.45 10.87 -6.22
N LEU A 134 1.98 10.00 -7.12
CA LEU A 134 0.76 10.25 -7.89
C LEU A 134 -0.48 10.28 -7.00
N LEU A 135 -0.58 9.40 -6.00
CA LEU A 135 -1.62 9.47 -4.97
C LEU A 135 -1.63 10.83 -4.26
N MET A 136 -0.47 11.32 -3.83
CA MET A 136 -0.38 12.61 -3.13
C MET A 136 -0.75 13.79 -4.05
N ARG A 137 -0.33 13.75 -5.32
CA ARG A 137 -0.70 14.75 -6.33
C ARG A 137 -2.21 14.75 -6.59
N ALA A 138 -2.83 13.58 -6.75
CA ALA A 138 -4.27 13.43 -6.91
C ALA A 138 -5.04 13.90 -5.66
N ALA A 139 -4.45 13.73 -4.47
CA ALA A 139 -4.96 14.33 -3.24
C ALA A 139 -4.75 15.86 -3.16
N GLY A 140 -4.27 16.51 -4.23
CA GLY A 140 -4.06 17.95 -4.31
C GLY A 140 -2.98 18.46 -3.35
N LEU A 141 -1.90 17.70 -3.14
CA LEU A 141 -0.74 18.17 -2.39
C LEU A 141 0.31 18.80 -3.32
N GLU A 142 0.75 20.00 -2.99
CA GLU A 142 1.90 20.64 -3.63
C GLU A 142 3.21 19.90 -3.31
N PHE A 143 4.27 20.15 -4.09
CA PHE A 143 5.52 19.42 -3.91
C PHE A 143 6.08 19.55 -2.49
N GLY A 144 6.12 20.75 -1.91
CA GLY A 144 6.55 20.94 -0.51
C GLY A 144 5.69 20.20 0.50
N GLU A 145 4.38 20.10 0.27
CA GLU A 145 3.46 19.34 1.14
C GLU A 145 3.69 17.83 1.04
N GLN A 146 4.10 17.32 -0.12
CA GLN A 146 4.56 15.93 -0.27
C GLN A 146 5.81 15.69 0.57
N GLY A 147 6.70 16.67 0.67
CA GLY A 147 7.87 16.64 1.55
C GLY A 147 7.51 16.47 3.03
N ASP A 148 6.47 17.16 3.49
CA ASP A 148 5.94 17.00 4.85
C ASP A 148 5.33 15.59 5.06
N VAL A 149 4.69 15.01 4.04
CA VAL A 149 4.23 13.60 4.11
C VAL A 149 5.42 12.66 4.31
N TRP A 150 6.49 12.82 3.52
CA TRP A 150 7.71 12.02 3.68
C TRP A 150 8.36 12.21 5.05
N GLY A 151 8.36 13.43 5.59
CA GLY A 151 8.83 13.68 6.95
C GLY A 151 8.01 13.00 8.03
N ARG A 152 6.68 12.98 7.93
CA ARG A 152 5.83 12.22 8.88
C ARG A 152 6.03 10.70 8.77
N VAL A 153 6.41 10.20 7.59
CA VAL A 153 6.79 8.79 7.43
C VAL A 153 8.11 8.53 8.16
N GLU A 154 9.08 9.43 7.99
CA GLU A 154 10.39 9.36 8.65
C GLU A 154 10.29 9.48 10.18
N GLU A 155 9.45 10.37 10.71
CA GLU A 155 9.19 10.47 12.17
C GLU A 155 8.79 9.13 12.79
N ARG A 156 8.08 8.29 12.01
CA ARG A 156 7.67 6.93 12.42
C ARG A 156 8.67 5.85 12.05
N ARG A 157 9.67 6.18 11.23
CA ARG A 157 10.74 5.30 10.72
C ARG A 157 12.06 6.09 10.76
N PRO A 158 12.53 6.47 11.96
CA PRO A 158 13.69 7.35 12.08
C PRO A 158 14.91 6.74 11.39
N LEU A 159 15.83 7.60 10.93
CA LEU A 159 17.07 7.14 10.31
C LEU A 159 17.82 6.23 11.30
N ALA A 160 18.15 5.01 10.86
CA ALA A 160 18.90 4.09 11.71
C ALA A 160 20.32 4.64 11.95
N GLU A 161 20.85 4.48 13.17
CA GLU A 161 22.13 5.07 13.59
C GLU A 161 23.33 4.57 12.76
N ASP A 162 23.22 3.39 12.15
CA ASP A 162 24.24 2.79 11.28
C ASP A 162 24.23 3.33 9.84
N VAL A 163 23.24 4.14 9.47
CA VAL A 163 23.13 4.73 8.13
C VAL A 163 23.93 6.02 8.09
N SER A 164 24.94 6.08 7.22
CA SER A 164 25.75 7.28 7.08
C SER A 164 24.99 8.39 6.32
N PRO A 165 25.22 9.68 6.64
CA PRO A 165 24.64 10.78 5.88
C PRO A 165 24.94 10.72 4.38
N GLU A 166 26.13 10.24 4.00
CA GLU A 166 26.54 10.11 2.59
C GLU A 166 25.68 9.10 1.82
N GLN A 167 25.22 8.03 2.48
CA GLN A 167 24.31 7.06 1.87
C GLN A 167 22.99 7.73 1.47
N VAL A 168 22.44 8.56 2.35
CA VAL A 168 21.21 9.34 2.07
C VAL A 168 21.48 10.37 0.98
N SER A 169 22.52 11.19 1.13
CA SER A 169 22.89 12.26 0.17
C SER A 169 23.04 11.75 -1.25
N SER A 170 23.63 10.55 -1.44
CA SER A 170 23.78 9.93 -2.76
C SER A 170 22.44 9.60 -3.45
N MET A 171 21.37 9.44 -2.66
CA MET A 171 20.03 9.13 -3.15
C MET A 171 19.18 10.37 -3.44
N VAL A 172 19.53 11.54 -2.89
CA VAL A 172 18.70 12.76 -2.94
C VAL A 172 18.40 13.21 -4.36
N GLU A 173 19.42 13.35 -5.21
CA GLU A 173 19.23 13.82 -6.59
C GLU A 173 18.46 12.82 -7.48
N PRO A 174 18.80 11.51 -7.49
CA PRO A 174 17.97 10.50 -8.14
C PRO A 174 16.52 10.48 -7.65
N MET A 175 16.31 10.63 -6.33
CA MET A 175 15.00 10.67 -5.71
C MET A 175 14.21 11.91 -6.16
N ARG A 176 14.83 13.10 -6.14
CA ARG A 176 14.23 14.36 -6.59
C ARG A 176 13.76 14.25 -8.04
N ARG A 177 14.59 13.73 -8.94
CA ARG A 177 14.19 13.49 -10.33
C ARG A 177 12.99 12.57 -10.41
N LEU A 178 13.00 11.45 -9.70
CA LEU A 178 11.88 10.50 -9.69
C LEU A 178 10.58 11.14 -9.19
N LEU A 179 10.63 11.90 -8.09
CA LEU A 179 9.45 12.53 -7.47
C LEU A 179 8.91 13.71 -8.29
N LEU A 180 9.73 14.35 -9.13
CA LEU A 180 9.32 15.43 -10.03
C LEU A 180 8.86 14.93 -11.40
N SER A 181 9.29 13.73 -11.82
CA SER A 181 8.94 13.16 -13.12
C SER A 181 7.44 13.18 -13.40
N ASP A 182 7.09 13.44 -14.66
CA ASP A 182 5.78 13.12 -15.20
C ASP A 182 5.74 11.63 -15.56
N ALA A 183 4.93 10.87 -14.83
CA ALA A 183 4.77 9.44 -15.04
C ALA A 183 3.74 9.12 -16.14
N ARG A 184 2.94 10.08 -16.62
CA ARG A 184 1.85 9.84 -17.59
C ARG A 184 2.34 9.19 -18.89
N PRO A 185 3.46 9.62 -19.51
CA PRO A 185 3.98 8.94 -20.70
C PRO A 185 4.34 7.47 -20.43
N LEU A 186 4.93 7.18 -19.27
CA LEU A 186 5.34 5.83 -18.87
C LEU A 186 4.13 4.92 -18.59
N LEU A 187 3.02 5.48 -18.09
CA LEU A 187 1.78 4.76 -17.82
C LEU A 187 1.00 4.44 -19.09
N ASN A 188 1.06 5.31 -20.10
CA ASN A 188 0.27 5.18 -21.32
C ASN A 188 0.90 4.21 -22.34
N ALA A 189 2.23 4.22 -22.47
CA ALA A 189 2.91 3.44 -23.50
C ALA A 189 4.32 2.95 -23.10
N GLY A 190 4.65 2.97 -21.80
CA GLY A 190 6.00 2.66 -21.32
C GLY A 190 6.04 1.57 -20.23
N ASP A 191 7.16 1.54 -19.51
CA ASP A 191 7.51 0.54 -18.49
C ASP A 191 6.56 0.51 -17.27
N LEU A 192 5.55 1.38 -17.21
CA LEU A 192 4.54 1.41 -16.15
C LEU A 192 3.13 1.05 -16.64
N ALA A 193 2.97 0.65 -17.91
CA ALA A 193 1.66 0.30 -18.45
C ALA A 193 0.94 -0.81 -17.64
N CYS A 194 1.70 -1.79 -17.13
CA CYS A 194 1.13 -2.89 -16.32
C CYS A 194 0.60 -2.44 -14.95
N VAL A 195 1.06 -1.30 -14.42
CA VAL A 195 0.59 -0.75 -13.14
C VAL A 195 -0.41 0.37 -13.33
N ARG A 196 -0.78 0.73 -14.57
CA ARG A 196 -1.72 1.81 -14.84
C ARG A 196 -3.07 1.66 -14.10
N PRO A 197 -3.75 0.50 -14.09
CA PRO A 197 -5.01 0.35 -13.34
C PRO A 197 -4.84 0.55 -11.84
N TRP A 198 -3.67 0.18 -11.28
CA TRP A 198 -3.35 0.44 -9.89
C TRP A 198 -3.22 1.94 -9.62
N ILE A 199 -2.47 2.65 -10.46
CA ILE A 199 -2.31 4.10 -10.35
C ILE A 199 -3.66 4.82 -10.48
N GLU A 200 -4.49 4.45 -11.46
CA GLU A 200 -5.83 5.05 -11.64
C GLU A 200 -6.70 4.89 -10.37
N GLY A 201 -6.67 3.71 -9.73
CA GLY A 201 -7.39 3.50 -8.46
C GLY A 201 -6.83 4.31 -7.29
N LEU A 202 -5.51 4.51 -7.23
CA LEU A 202 -4.89 5.41 -6.24
C LEU A 202 -5.26 6.87 -6.49
N GLU A 203 -5.27 7.32 -7.75
CA GLU A 203 -5.63 8.69 -8.13
C GLU A 203 -7.09 8.98 -7.75
N GLN A 204 -8.02 8.09 -8.08
CA GLN A 204 -9.44 8.20 -7.68
C GLN A 204 -9.61 8.34 -6.16
N GLY A 205 -8.89 7.52 -5.38
CA GLY A 205 -8.95 7.63 -3.92
C GLY A 205 -8.25 8.89 -3.37
N GLY A 206 -7.23 9.39 -4.06
CA GLY A 206 -6.60 10.67 -3.77
C GLY A 206 -7.56 11.84 -3.98
N GLU A 207 -8.23 11.88 -5.13
CA GLU A 207 -9.26 12.87 -5.47
C GLU A 207 -10.40 12.86 -4.45
N ALA A 208 -10.93 11.68 -4.11
CA ALA A 208 -11.98 11.55 -3.09
C ALA A 208 -11.54 12.07 -1.70
N LEU A 209 -10.26 11.85 -1.34
CA LEU A 209 -9.69 12.43 -0.12
C LEU A 209 -9.55 13.95 -0.20
N ALA A 210 -9.20 14.49 -1.37
CA ALA A 210 -9.12 15.94 -1.59
C ALA A 210 -10.50 16.60 -1.43
N ASP A 211 -11.54 16.02 -2.04
CA ASP A 211 -12.92 16.51 -1.96
C ASP A 211 -13.43 16.51 -0.51
N ALA A 212 -13.24 15.39 0.21
CA ALA A 212 -13.65 15.28 1.61
C ALA A 212 -12.88 16.24 2.53
N ALA A 213 -11.62 16.56 2.21
CA ALA A 213 -10.85 17.57 2.91
C ALA A 213 -11.38 18.98 2.64
N GLY A 214 -11.68 19.29 1.37
CA GLY A 214 -12.21 20.59 0.95
C GLY A 214 -13.57 20.90 1.56
N SER A 215 -14.39 19.88 1.81
CA SER A 215 -15.69 20.03 2.48
C SER A 215 -15.59 20.08 4.01
N GLY A 216 -14.39 20.03 4.61
CA GLY A 216 -14.17 20.09 6.06
C GLY A 216 -14.61 18.84 6.83
N ASN A 217 -14.83 17.71 6.16
CA ASN A 217 -15.46 16.53 6.73
C ASN A 217 -14.47 15.49 7.30
N ILE A 218 -13.16 15.74 7.20
CA ILE A 218 -12.14 14.82 7.73
C ILE A 218 -11.54 15.36 9.04
N GLY A 219 -11.46 14.50 10.06
CA GLY A 219 -10.96 14.85 11.39
C GLY A 219 -9.43 15.03 11.48
N LEU A 220 -8.69 14.76 10.40
CA LEU A 220 -7.24 14.90 10.32
C LEU A 220 -6.86 15.41 8.92
N GLY A 221 -5.83 16.26 8.83
CA GLY A 221 -5.37 16.77 7.54
C GLY A 221 -4.82 15.68 6.61
N LYS A 222 -4.99 15.88 5.29
CA LYS A 222 -4.58 14.95 4.21
C LYS A 222 -3.17 14.38 4.40
N ARG A 223 -2.21 15.23 4.77
CA ARG A 223 -0.79 14.85 4.93
C ARG A 223 -0.58 13.75 5.98
N GLY A 224 -1.32 13.77 7.09
CA GLY A 224 -1.24 12.75 8.14
C GLY A 224 -1.83 11.41 7.70
N ILE A 225 -2.95 11.46 6.99
CA ILE A 225 -3.65 10.30 6.42
C ILE A 225 -2.75 9.62 5.38
N LEU A 226 -2.21 10.41 4.43
CA LEU A 226 -1.33 9.92 3.37
C LEU A 226 -0.03 9.35 3.92
N ALA A 227 0.59 9.97 4.93
CA ALA A 227 1.79 9.41 5.59
C ALA A 227 1.50 8.03 6.21
N ARG A 228 0.33 7.85 6.82
CA ARG A 228 -0.10 6.55 7.35
C ARG A 228 -0.37 5.55 6.21
N HIS A 229 -0.93 6.00 5.11
CA HIS A 229 -1.15 5.16 3.92
C HIS A 229 0.18 4.66 3.33
N VAL A 230 1.19 5.54 3.17
CA VAL A 230 2.55 5.17 2.71
C VAL A 230 3.15 4.05 3.58
N LEU A 231 3.04 4.15 4.90
CA LEU A 231 3.54 3.11 5.81
C LEU A 231 2.83 1.75 5.60
N PHE A 232 1.52 1.79 5.36
CA PHE A 232 0.74 0.57 5.08
C PHE A 232 1.10 -0.01 3.72
N HIS A 233 1.27 0.85 2.71
CA HIS A 233 1.73 0.48 1.37
C HIS A 233 3.13 -0.16 1.42
N TRP A 234 4.10 0.43 2.13
CA TRP A 234 5.44 -0.14 2.27
C TRP A 234 5.46 -1.48 3.03
N ASN A 235 4.57 -1.64 4.01
CA ASN A 235 4.36 -2.94 4.63
C ASN A 235 3.77 -3.96 3.63
N ARG A 236 2.85 -3.56 2.74
CA ARG A 236 2.30 -4.44 1.68
C ARG A 236 3.33 -4.82 0.63
N MET A 237 4.22 -3.90 0.28
CA MET A 237 5.36 -4.14 -0.62
C MET A 237 6.43 -5.04 0.01
N GLY A 238 6.41 -5.20 1.34
CA GLY A 238 7.38 -6.02 2.06
C GLY A 238 8.73 -5.32 2.30
N PHE A 239 8.76 -3.99 2.23
CA PHE A 239 9.99 -3.24 2.49
C PHE A 239 10.37 -3.30 3.96
N THR A 240 11.66 -3.49 4.23
CA THR A 240 12.20 -3.57 5.59
C THR A 240 12.11 -2.20 6.27
N VAL A 241 12.09 -2.19 7.61
CA VAL A 241 12.10 -0.94 8.39
C VAL A 241 13.30 -0.06 8.01
N ARG A 242 14.47 -0.67 7.75
CA ARG A 242 15.67 0.03 7.30
C ARG A 242 15.48 0.70 5.93
N GLN A 243 14.86 0.01 4.97
CA GLN A 243 14.53 0.61 3.66
C GLN A 243 13.56 1.79 3.82
N GLN A 244 12.48 1.60 4.59
CA GLN A 244 11.49 2.65 4.85
C GLN A 244 12.14 3.90 5.47
N SER A 245 13.03 3.70 6.43
CA SER A 245 13.79 4.75 7.10
C SER A 245 14.69 5.53 6.14
N ILE A 246 15.52 4.85 5.35
CA ILE A 246 16.42 5.49 4.37
C ILE A 246 15.62 6.25 3.30
N TRP A 247 14.58 5.63 2.75
CA TRP A 247 13.85 6.21 1.62
C TRP A 247 12.94 7.36 2.04
N SER A 248 12.34 7.32 3.23
CA SER A 248 11.57 8.46 3.74
C SER A 248 12.47 9.66 4.02
N ARG A 249 13.65 9.44 4.62
CA ARG A 249 14.67 10.49 4.79
C ARG A 249 15.13 11.07 3.45
N ALA A 250 15.54 10.23 2.51
CA ALA A 250 16.01 10.69 1.20
C ALA A 250 14.91 11.41 0.40
N ALA A 251 13.64 10.96 0.50
CA ALA A 251 12.51 11.64 -0.12
C ALA A 251 12.21 12.99 0.54
N ARG A 252 12.25 13.07 1.87
CA ARG A 252 12.12 14.34 2.60
C ARG A 252 13.21 15.34 2.18
N GLU A 253 14.48 14.94 2.19
CA GLU A 253 15.60 15.80 1.77
C GLU A 253 15.51 16.19 0.28
N ALA A 254 15.08 15.27 -0.58
CA ALA A 254 14.86 15.56 -2.00
C ALA A 254 13.82 16.66 -2.22
N VAL A 255 12.79 16.73 -1.37
CA VAL A 255 11.74 17.74 -1.49
C VAL A 255 12.07 19.03 -0.72
N LEU A 256 12.50 18.91 0.54
CA LEU A 256 12.64 20.03 1.48
C LEU A 256 14.08 20.58 1.59
N GLY A 257 15.06 19.87 1.04
CA GLY A 257 16.48 20.26 1.12
C GLY A 257 17.14 20.04 2.48
N GLN A 258 16.44 19.40 3.43
CA GLN A 258 16.90 19.08 4.78
C GLN A 258 16.18 17.85 5.33
#